data_AF-A0A7X6ZAC7-F1
#
_entry.id   AF-A0A7X6ZAC7-F1
#
_cell.length_a   1.000
_cell.length_b   1.000
_cell.length_c   1.000
_cell.angle_alpha   90.00
_cell.angle_beta   90.00
_cell.angle_gamma   90.00
#
_symmetry.space_group_name_H-M   'P 1'
#
loop_
_entity.id
_entity.type
_entity.pdbx_description
1 polymer ?
#
loop_
_entity_poly.entity_id
_entity_poly.type
_entity_poly.pdbx_seq_one_letter_code
_entity_poly.pdbx_strand_id
1 'polypeptide(L)'
;AAHAGSEGASLDWLRSALAADAHAVESEFGVARDASQLGVERNLLRYLPTDVVVRMAGDAQLEHLLRVVAAGLAAGASPIVSVSSALPQPLADACARAGVTVQVEDHATWCARVATLAAASGPAASARIRLVAGASRAQLIADTYAAAGGKPDIAVYGGAVVAAGRVEMLPHLREQAVSITAHRFGTPNTLTDGLI
;
A
#
# COMPACT_ATOMS: atom_id res chain seq x y z
N ALA A 1 -0.40 31.31 16.99
CA ALA A 1 -0.31 30.42 18.16
C ALA A 1 -1.05 29.08 17.95
N ALA A 2 -2.30 29.07 17.46
CA ALA A 2 -3.04 27.81 17.23
C ALA A 2 -2.50 26.92 16.08
N HIS A 3 -1.98 27.51 15.00
CA HIS A 3 -1.46 26.76 13.84
C HIS A 3 -0.20 25.94 14.14
N ALA A 4 0.71 26.47 14.97
CA ALA A 4 1.92 25.77 15.39
C ALA A 4 1.61 24.55 16.28
N GLY A 5 0.50 24.60 17.04
CA GLY A 5 0.04 23.48 17.86
C GLY A 5 -0.56 22.34 17.02
N SER A 6 -1.29 22.65 15.96
CA SER A 6 -1.82 21.65 15.02
C SER A 6 -0.74 21.04 14.14
N GLU A 7 0.25 21.83 13.70
CA GLU A 7 1.40 21.33 12.94
C GLU A 7 2.28 20.38 13.77
N GLY A 8 2.52 20.70 15.05
CA GLY A 8 3.25 19.82 15.96
C GLY A 8 2.54 18.48 16.18
N ALA A 9 1.22 18.51 16.43
CA ALA A 9 0.41 17.31 16.61
C ALA A 9 0.37 16.42 15.35
N SER A 10 0.28 17.04 14.16
CA SER A 10 0.35 16.34 12.87
C SER A 10 1.69 15.62 12.68
N LEU A 11 2.80 16.31 12.98
CA LEU A 11 4.13 15.73 12.87
C LEU A 11 4.37 14.58 13.86
N ASP A 12 3.89 14.71 15.10
CA ASP A 12 4.00 13.66 16.11
C ASP A 12 3.17 12.42 15.74
N TRP A 13 1.97 12.63 15.18
CA TRP A 13 1.14 11.55 14.64
C TRP A 13 1.83 10.82 13.48
N LEU A 14 2.42 11.57 12.54
CA LEU A 14 3.21 10.99 11.44
C LEU A 14 4.39 10.20 11.95
N ARG A 15 5.19 10.75 12.88
CA ARG A 15 6.34 10.03 13.45
C ARG A 15 5.92 8.73 14.13
N SER A 16 4.83 8.76 14.89
CA SER A 16 4.28 7.57 15.55
C SER A 16 3.83 6.52 14.53
N ALA A 17 3.22 6.95 13.42
CA ALA A 17 2.81 6.06 12.35
C ALA A 17 4.01 5.41 11.62
N LEU A 18 5.06 6.17 11.33
CA LEU A 18 6.29 5.66 10.72
C LEU A 18 7.00 4.65 11.66
N ALA A 19 7.00 4.90 12.97
CA ALA A 19 7.50 3.94 13.94
C ALA A 19 6.65 2.66 13.97
N ALA A 20 5.33 2.78 13.83
CA ALA A 20 4.43 1.62 13.73
C ALA A 20 4.65 0.81 12.44
N ASP A 21 4.98 1.48 11.33
CA ASP A 21 5.35 0.80 10.08
C ASP A 21 6.65 0.00 10.26
N ALA A 22 7.70 0.63 10.81
CA ALA A 22 8.98 -0.03 11.07
C ALA A 22 8.80 -1.26 11.97
N HIS A 23 8.01 -1.13 13.04
CA HIS A 23 7.68 -2.26 13.91
C HIS A 23 6.94 -3.36 13.16
N ALA A 24 5.94 -3.02 12.32
CA ALA A 24 5.19 -4.00 11.55
C ALA A 24 6.05 -4.73 10.51
N VAL A 25 7.05 -4.07 9.93
CA VAL A 25 8.06 -4.71 9.07
C VAL A 25 8.89 -5.70 9.88
N GLU A 26 9.50 -5.26 10.97
CA GLU A 26 10.38 -6.09 11.79
C GLU A 26 9.64 -7.29 12.40
N SER A 27 8.40 -7.06 12.86
CA SER A 27 7.66 -8.05 13.62
C SER A 27 6.78 -8.95 12.77
N GLU A 28 6.52 -8.67 11.49
CA GLU A 28 5.50 -9.42 10.75
C GLU A 28 5.68 -9.39 9.23
N PHE A 29 5.64 -8.22 8.59
CA PHE A 29 5.62 -8.13 7.13
C PHE A 29 6.98 -8.42 6.49
N GLY A 30 8.08 -8.21 7.21
CA GLY A 30 9.44 -8.55 6.78
C GLY A 30 9.88 -9.97 7.14
N VAL A 31 9.00 -10.78 7.75
CA VAL A 31 9.35 -12.12 8.27
C VAL A 31 8.57 -13.19 7.52
N ALA A 32 9.27 -14.23 7.03
CA ALA A 32 8.62 -15.45 6.57
C ALA A 32 8.35 -16.38 7.76
N ARG A 33 7.09 -16.69 8.02
CA ARG A 33 6.67 -17.49 9.19
C ARG A 33 6.18 -18.87 8.80
N ASP A 34 6.77 -19.91 9.38
CA ASP A 34 6.18 -21.25 9.41
C ASP A 34 5.48 -21.47 10.75
N ALA A 35 4.15 -21.33 10.77
CA ALA A 35 3.35 -21.56 11.97
C ALA A 35 3.08 -23.04 12.23
N SER A 36 3.26 -23.90 11.22
CA SER A 36 2.87 -25.31 11.26
C SER A 36 3.96 -26.21 11.83
N GLN A 37 5.23 -25.89 11.55
CA GLN A 37 6.41 -26.60 12.07
C GLN A 37 6.33 -28.13 11.88
N LEU A 38 5.86 -28.60 10.72
CA LEU A 38 5.61 -30.02 10.46
C LEU A 38 6.89 -30.87 10.39
N GLY A 39 8.06 -30.24 10.22
CA GLY A 39 9.37 -30.89 10.07
C GLY A 39 9.59 -31.51 8.69
N VAL A 40 8.63 -32.31 8.21
CA VAL A 40 8.65 -32.97 6.90
C VAL A 40 8.24 -32.07 5.74
N GLU A 41 7.65 -30.91 6.03
CA GLU A 41 7.29 -29.87 5.09
C GLU A 41 7.46 -28.50 5.78
N ARG A 42 7.94 -27.51 5.04
CA ARG A 42 7.95 -26.11 5.46
C ARG A 42 6.79 -25.40 4.80
N ASN A 43 5.93 -24.76 5.60
CA ASN A 43 4.77 -24.02 5.12
C ASN A 43 4.86 -22.56 5.56
N LEU A 44 5.42 -21.75 4.67
CA LEU A 44 5.75 -20.36 4.96
C LEU A 44 4.67 -19.43 4.48
N LEU A 45 4.25 -18.53 5.35
CA LEU A 45 3.55 -17.31 4.96
C LEU A 45 4.57 -16.17 4.94
N ARG A 46 4.64 -15.45 3.82
CA ARG A 46 5.44 -14.22 3.67
C ARG A 46 4.67 -13.16 2.92
N TYR A 47 5.18 -11.92 2.95
CA TYR A 47 4.59 -10.78 2.28
C TYR A 47 5.54 -10.24 1.22
N LEU A 48 5.03 -9.95 0.03
CA LEU A 48 5.79 -9.33 -1.07
C LEU A 48 5.20 -7.94 -1.39
N PRO A 49 6.04 -6.95 -1.74
CA PRO A 49 5.55 -5.65 -2.16
C PRO A 49 4.71 -5.73 -3.44
N THR A 50 3.74 -4.83 -3.57
CA THR A 50 2.98 -4.62 -4.80
C THR A 50 2.71 -3.14 -5.02
N ASP A 51 2.73 -2.73 -6.29
CA ASP A 51 2.46 -1.35 -6.66
C ASP A 51 0.99 -0.99 -6.42
N VAL A 52 0.77 0.26 -6.00
CA VAL A 52 -0.53 0.82 -5.66
C VAL A 52 -0.62 2.23 -6.24
N VAL A 53 -1.76 2.55 -6.84
CA VAL A 53 -2.09 3.93 -7.21
C VAL A 53 -2.73 4.62 -6.01
N VAL A 54 -2.07 5.62 -5.46
CA VAL A 54 -2.57 6.43 -4.33
C VAL A 54 -3.25 7.68 -4.89
N ARG A 55 -4.58 7.76 -4.79
CA ARG A 55 -5.36 8.91 -5.26
C ARG A 55 -5.71 9.83 -4.09
N MET A 56 -5.19 11.05 -4.12
CA MET A 56 -5.52 12.12 -3.19
C MET A 56 -6.61 13.04 -3.76
N ALA A 57 -7.71 13.18 -3.03
CA ALA A 57 -8.75 14.17 -3.29
C ALA A 57 -8.29 15.58 -2.89
N GLY A 58 -8.87 16.61 -3.49
CA GLY A 58 -8.54 18.01 -3.17
C GLY A 58 -8.87 18.45 -1.74
N ASP A 59 -9.75 17.73 -1.03
CA ASP A 59 -10.11 18.02 0.37
C ASP A 59 -9.31 17.19 1.40
N ALA A 60 -8.38 16.36 0.94
CA ALA A 60 -7.53 15.57 1.81
C ALA A 60 -6.42 16.43 2.44
N GLN A 61 -6.00 16.03 3.64
CA GLN A 61 -4.84 16.61 4.30
C GLN A 61 -3.54 16.01 3.74
N LEU A 62 -2.50 16.84 3.55
CA LEU A 62 -1.21 16.41 3.01
C LEU A 62 -0.53 15.36 3.90
N GLU A 63 -0.71 15.45 5.22
CA GLU A 63 -0.22 14.45 6.18
C GLU A 63 -0.78 13.05 5.91
N HIS A 64 -2.03 12.94 5.45
CA HIS A 64 -2.62 11.64 5.11
C HIS A 64 -2.01 11.06 3.82
N LEU A 65 -1.68 11.91 2.84
CA LEU A 65 -0.95 11.46 1.65
C LEU A 65 0.45 10.96 2.06
N LEU A 66 1.18 11.75 2.83
CA LEU A 66 2.50 11.41 3.35
C LEU A 66 2.50 10.08 4.11
N ARG A 67 1.51 9.89 5.00
CA ARG A 67 1.32 8.66 5.76
C ARG A 67 1.19 7.44 4.86
N VAL A 68 0.34 7.51 3.83
CA VAL A 68 0.08 6.39 2.92
C VAL A 68 1.30 6.10 2.05
N VAL A 69 1.94 7.13 1.51
CA VAL A 69 3.17 6.97 0.72
C VAL A 69 4.28 6.35 1.57
N ALA A 70 4.46 6.80 2.82
CA ALA A 70 5.42 6.22 3.76
C ALA A 70 5.14 4.74 4.04
N ALA A 71 3.87 4.35 4.22
CA ALA A 71 3.49 2.94 4.40
C ALA A 71 3.91 2.07 3.21
N GLY A 72 3.68 2.56 1.99
CA GLY A 72 4.06 1.86 0.77
C GLY A 72 5.57 1.73 0.61
N LEU A 73 6.32 2.80 0.89
CA LEU A 73 7.79 2.77 0.85
C LEU A 73 8.36 1.83 1.92
N ALA A 74 7.84 1.85 3.15
CA ALA A 74 8.24 0.95 4.22
C ALA A 74 7.94 -0.52 3.88
N ALA A 75 6.86 -0.78 3.13
CA ALA A 75 6.53 -2.11 2.60
C ALA A 75 7.46 -2.56 1.45
N GLY A 76 8.35 -1.70 0.95
CA GLY A 76 9.18 -1.95 -0.22
C GLY A 76 8.46 -1.81 -1.56
N ALA A 77 7.26 -1.22 -1.58
CA ALA A 77 6.49 -0.96 -2.80
C ALA A 77 6.88 0.36 -3.47
N SER A 78 6.52 0.52 -4.75
CA SER A 78 6.73 1.76 -5.52
C SER A 78 5.39 2.41 -5.88
N PRO A 79 4.72 3.10 -4.93
CA PRO A 79 3.41 3.67 -5.20
C PRO A 79 3.47 4.79 -6.25
N ILE A 80 2.42 4.89 -7.06
CA ILE A 80 2.19 6.02 -7.98
C ILE A 80 1.15 6.92 -7.34
N VAL A 81 1.46 8.20 -7.19
CA VAL A 81 0.58 9.19 -6.56
C VAL A 81 -0.16 9.99 -7.62
N SER A 82 -1.48 10.05 -7.49
CA SER A 82 -2.39 10.87 -8.27
C SER A 82 -2.98 11.95 -7.36
N VAL A 83 -2.81 13.22 -7.72
CA VAL A 83 -3.29 14.37 -6.93
C VAL A 83 -4.22 15.24 -7.78
N SER A 84 -5.22 15.84 -7.15
CA SER A 84 -6.16 16.75 -7.86
C SER A 84 -5.54 18.10 -8.22
N SER A 85 -4.45 18.48 -7.56
CA SER A 85 -3.70 19.71 -7.79
C SER A 85 -2.21 19.49 -7.48
N ALA A 86 -1.34 20.35 -7.99
CA ALA A 86 0.10 20.24 -7.78
C ALA A 86 0.45 20.25 -6.28
N LEU A 87 1.34 19.34 -5.88
CA LEU A 87 1.90 19.34 -4.52
C LEU A 87 2.81 20.56 -4.33
N PRO A 88 2.95 21.06 -3.08
CA PRO A 88 4.00 22.02 -2.76
C PRO A 88 5.37 21.50 -3.20
N GLN A 89 6.20 22.37 -3.78
CA GLN A 89 7.48 21.97 -4.39
C GLN A 89 8.36 21.11 -3.46
N PRO A 90 8.54 21.43 -2.16
CA PRO A 90 9.37 20.60 -1.27
C PRO A 90 8.87 19.15 -1.15
N LEU A 91 7.56 18.95 -1.22
CA LEU A 91 6.93 17.63 -1.15
C LEU A 91 7.06 16.89 -2.48
N ALA A 92 6.87 17.57 -3.61
CA ALA A 92 7.10 16.99 -4.93
C ALA A 92 8.55 16.50 -5.08
N ASP A 93 9.52 17.31 -4.63
CA ASP A 93 10.94 16.94 -4.64
C ASP A 93 11.23 15.75 -3.70
N ALA A 94 10.57 15.70 -2.54
CA ALA A 94 10.72 14.59 -1.61
C ALA A 94 10.17 13.28 -2.19
N CYS A 95 9.01 13.31 -2.83
CA CYS A 95 8.47 12.17 -3.56
C CYS A 95 9.43 11.70 -4.66
N ALA A 96 9.94 12.64 -5.48
CA ALA A 96 10.89 12.31 -6.54
C ALA A 96 12.17 11.66 -6.01
N ARG A 97 12.76 12.18 -4.92
CA ARG A 97 13.93 11.56 -4.26
C ARG A 97 13.64 10.17 -3.71
N ALA A 98 12.41 9.92 -3.28
CA ALA A 98 11.97 8.61 -2.81
C ALA A 98 11.56 7.64 -3.95
N GLY A 99 11.70 8.03 -5.22
CA GLY A 99 11.29 7.22 -6.37
C GLY A 99 9.78 7.16 -6.60
N VAL A 100 9.00 8.03 -5.93
CA VAL A 100 7.54 8.09 -6.04
C VAL A 100 7.16 9.00 -7.21
N THR A 101 6.45 8.42 -8.19
CA THR A 101 5.91 9.18 -9.32
C THR A 101 4.65 9.92 -8.88
N VAL A 102 4.61 11.24 -9.07
CA VAL A 102 3.45 12.09 -8.78
C VAL A 102 2.84 12.61 -10.07
N GLN A 103 1.53 12.46 -10.24
CA GLN A 103 0.77 12.92 -11.40
C GLN A 103 -0.38 13.82 -10.93
N VAL A 104 -0.53 14.97 -11.60
CA VAL A 104 -1.70 15.83 -11.40
C VAL A 104 -2.78 15.37 -12.35
N GLU A 105 -3.88 14.85 -11.79
CA GLU A 105 -5.03 14.36 -12.53
C GLU A 105 -6.27 15.02 -11.94
N ASP A 106 -7.01 15.77 -12.75
CA ASP A 106 -8.33 16.24 -12.34
C ASP A 106 -9.31 15.05 -12.19
N HIS A 107 -10.56 15.33 -11.81
CA HIS A 107 -11.53 14.27 -11.60
C HIS A 107 -11.82 13.46 -12.89
N ALA A 108 -11.97 14.14 -14.03
CA ALA A 108 -12.27 13.48 -15.30
C ALA A 108 -11.10 12.58 -15.76
N THR A 109 -9.86 13.08 -15.64
CA THR A 109 -8.64 12.34 -15.96
C THR A 109 -8.47 11.13 -15.05
N TRP A 110 -8.75 11.29 -13.75
CA TRP A 110 -8.76 10.16 -12.80
C TRP A 110 -9.75 9.07 -13.22
N CYS A 111 -11.00 9.43 -13.51
CA CYS A 111 -12.02 8.47 -13.94
C CYS A 111 -11.62 7.78 -15.25
N ALA A 112 -11.06 8.50 -16.22
CA ALA A 112 -10.56 7.93 -17.47
C ALA A 112 -9.39 6.96 -17.26
N ARG A 113 -8.48 7.26 -16.32
CA ARG A 113 -7.39 6.35 -15.92
C ARG A 113 -7.96 5.06 -15.35
N VAL A 114 -8.92 5.15 -14.42
CA VAL A 114 -9.55 3.97 -13.81
C VAL A 114 -10.28 3.13 -14.84
N ALA A 115 -11.00 3.75 -15.79
CA ALA A 115 -11.64 3.05 -16.90
C ALA A 115 -10.61 2.32 -17.79
N THR A 116 -9.44 2.93 -18.01
CA THR A 116 -8.33 2.31 -18.75
C THR A 116 -7.77 1.09 -18.02
N LEU A 117 -7.58 1.17 -16.71
CA LEU A 117 -7.22 0.02 -15.88
C LEU A 117 -8.28 -1.08 -15.96
N ALA A 118 -9.57 -0.72 -15.96
CA ALA A 118 -10.67 -1.67 -16.01
C ALA A 118 -10.80 -2.38 -17.36
N ALA A 119 -10.40 -1.72 -18.45
CA ALA A 119 -10.38 -2.30 -19.79
C ALA A 119 -9.24 -3.34 -19.97
N ALA A 120 -8.23 -3.33 -19.11
CA ALA A 120 -7.14 -4.30 -19.18
C ALA A 120 -7.64 -5.74 -18.93
N SER A 121 -6.99 -6.70 -19.58
CA SER A 121 -7.29 -8.12 -19.47
C SER A 121 -6.01 -8.95 -19.35
N GLY A 122 -6.14 -10.15 -18.78
CA GLY A 122 -5.03 -11.07 -18.58
C GLY A 122 -4.28 -10.90 -17.25
N PRO A 123 -3.14 -11.56 -17.08
CA PRO A 123 -2.44 -11.67 -15.78
C PRO A 123 -1.99 -10.35 -15.16
N ALA A 124 -1.88 -9.28 -15.96
CA ALA A 124 -1.46 -7.95 -15.54
C ALA A 124 -2.63 -6.96 -15.37
N ALA A 125 -3.88 -7.42 -15.48
CA ALA A 125 -5.07 -6.55 -15.37
C ALA A 125 -5.40 -6.13 -13.93
N SER A 126 -4.75 -6.76 -12.93
CA SER A 126 -5.00 -6.46 -11.52
C SER A 126 -4.43 -5.09 -11.14
N ALA A 127 -5.25 -4.26 -10.51
CA ALA A 127 -4.83 -2.96 -9.99
C ALA A 127 -5.26 -2.75 -8.55
N ARG A 128 -4.49 -1.97 -7.80
CA ARG A 128 -4.81 -1.56 -6.44
C ARG A 128 -4.84 -0.04 -6.36
N ILE A 129 -5.91 0.48 -5.80
CA ILE A 129 -6.13 1.91 -5.66
C ILE A 129 -6.34 2.23 -4.19
N ARG A 130 -5.50 3.09 -3.62
CA ARG A 130 -5.67 3.61 -2.27
C ARG A 130 -6.19 5.05 -2.33
N LEU A 131 -7.39 5.30 -1.81
CA LEU A 131 -8.02 6.61 -1.85
C LEU A 131 -7.73 7.40 -0.56
N VAL A 132 -7.25 8.63 -0.71
CA VAL A 132 -6.99 9.57 0.39
C VAL A 132 -7.94 10.76 0.21
N ALA A 133 -8.93 10.87 1.09
CA ALA A 133 -9.99 11.87 0.98
C ALA A 133 -10.48 12.32 2.35
N GLY A 134 -11.01 13.56 2.41
CA GLY A 134 -11.69 14.13 3.57
C GLY A 134 -13.19 13.79 3.58
N ALA A 135 -14.02 14.82 3.57
CA ALA A 135 -15.48 14.71 3.48
C ALA A 135 -15.96 14.11 2.15
N SER A 136 -15.18 14.27 1.07
CA SER A 136 -15.47 13.76 -0.27
C SER A 136 -15.32 12.23 -0.41
N ARG A 137 -14.85 11.53 0.63
CA ARG A 137 -14.46 10.11 0.59
C ARG A 137 -15.53 9.20 0.00
N ALA A 138 -16.78 9.32 0.46
CA ALA A 138 -17.86 8.47 -0.02
C ALA A 138 -18.11 8.67 -1.52
N GLN A 139 -18.06 9.92 -2.00
CA GLN A 139 -18.24 10.26 -3.40
C GLN A 139 -17.06 9.73 -4.24
N LEU A 140 -15.81 9.96 -3.80
CA LEU A 140 -14.64 9.48 -4.53
C LEU A 140 -14.62 7.94 -4.66
N ILE A 141 -15.06 7.22 -3.62
CA ILE A 141 -15.24 5.77 -3.67
C ILE A 141 -16.26 5.41 -4.75
N ALA A 142 -17.44 6.02 -4.72
CA ALA A 142 -18.51 5.75 -5.67
C ALA A 142 -18.08 6.02 -7.11
N ASP A 143 -17.43 7.17 -7.36
CA ASP A 143 -16.95 7.55 -8.68
C ASP A 143 -15.86 6.60 -9.20
N THR A 144 -14.94 6.19 -8.32
CA THR A 144 -13.88 5.23 -8.67
C THR A 144 -14.48 3.86 -9.03
N TYR A 145 -15.49 3.38 -8.29
CA TYR A 145 -16.19 2.14 -8.63
C TYR A 145 -16.98 2.24 -9.93
N ALA A 146 -17.67 3.37 -10.16
CA ALA A 146 -18.41 3.62 -11.38
C ALA A 146 -17.46 3.65 -12.60
N ALA A 147 -16.32 4.35 -12.48
CA ALA A 147 -15.29 4.39 -13.51
C ALA A 147 -14.64 3.02 -13.77
N ALA A 148 -14.50 2.19 -12.73
CA ALA A 148 -14.01 0.83 -12.87
C ALA A 148 -15.03 -0.13 -13.51
N GLY A 149 -16.28 0.29 -13.71
CA GLY A 149 -17.35 -0.56 -14.24
C GLY A 149 -17.59 -1.82 -13.40
N GLY A 150 -17.25 -1.80 -12.11
CA GLY A 150 -17.31 -2.97 -11.24
C GLY A 150 -16.29 -4.07 -11.55
N LYS A 151 -15.20 -3.78 -12.28
CA LYS A 151 -14.15 -4.75 -12.61
C LYS A 151 -13.57 -5.39 -11.33
N PRO A 152 -13.71 -6.71 -11.13
CA PRO A 152 -13.27 -7.37 -9.90
C PRO A 152 -11.74 -7.41 -9.71
N ASP A 153 -10.98 -7.17 -10.77
CA ASP A 153 -9.51 -7.13 -10.73
C ASP A 153 -8.97 -5.82 -10.14
N ILE A 154 -9.83 -4.82 -9.90
CA ILE A 154 -9.44 -3.54 -9.29
C ILE A 154 -9.89 -3.52 -7.84
N ALA A 155 -8.92 -3.57 -6.93
CA ALA A 155 -9.18 -3.39 -5.50
C ALA A 155 -9.15 -1.90 -5.14
N VAL A 156 -10.25 -1.38 -4.59
CA VAL A 156 -10.38 0.01 -4.14
C VAL A 156 -10.36 0.07 -2.60
N TYR A 157 -9.29 0.62 -2.05
CA TYR A 157 -9.08 0.83 -0.61
C TYR A 157 -9.51 2.26 -0.24
N GLY A 158 -10.79 2.40 0.11
CA GLY A 158 -11.43 3.69 0.43
C GLY A 158 -11.47 4.08 1.91
N GLY A 159 -10.90 3.26 2.80
CA GLY A 159 -10.96 3.49 4.25
C GLY A 159 -10.30 4.80 4.70
N ALA A 160 -10.61 5.24 5.93
CA ALA A 160 -9.88 6.34 6.55
C ALA A 160 -8.37 6.01 6.61
N VAL A 161 -7.53 7.04 6.53
CA VAL A 161 -6.08 6.87 6.73
C VAL A 161 -5.84 6.67 8.22
N VAL A 162 -5.05 5.65 8.56
CA VAL A 162 -4.79 5.26 9.95
C VAL A 162 -3.29 5.29 10.27
N ALA A 163 -2.95 5.56 11.53
CA ALA A 163 -1.57 5.49 11.98
C ALA A 163 -1.04 4.04 12.05
N ALA A 164 -1.92 3.06 12.28
CA ALA A 164 -1.53 1.67 12.51
C ALA A 164 -0.87 1.03 11.27
N GLY A 165 0.43 0.75 11.33
CA GLY A 165 1.18 0.16 10.21
C GLY A 165 0.67 -1.21 9.77
N ARG A 166 0.22 -2.05 10.72
CA ARG A 166 -0.44 -3.34 10.44
C ARG A 166 -1.66 -3.25 9.53
N VAL A 167 -2.27 -2.07 9.41
CA VAL A 167 -3.46 -1.86 8.57
C VAL A 167 -3.07 -1.09 7.31
N GLU A 168 -2.38 0.05 7.45
CA GLU A 168 -2.11 0.94 6.31
C GLU A 168 -1.11 0.34 5.30
N MET A 169 -0.27 -0.62 5.71
CA MET A 169 0.67 -1.30 4.80
C MET A 169 0.01 -2.39 3.94
N LEU A 170 -1.14 -2.95 4.34
CA LEU A 170 -1.78 -4.08 3.65
C LEU A 170 -2.10 -3.86 2.16
N PRO A 171 -2.56 -2.67 1.73
CA PRO A 171 -2.77 -2.40 0.30
C PRO A 171 -1.51 -2.60 -0.54
N HIS A 172 -0.33 -2.34 0.06
CA HIS A 172 0.98 -2.37 -0.58
C HIS A 172 1.66 -3.75 -0.53
N LEU A 173 0.99 -4.76 0.01
CA LEU A 173 1.54 -6.11 0.18
C LEU A 173 0.64 -7.17 -0.47
N ARG A 174 1.28 -8.24 -0.95
CA ARG A 174 0.64 -9.50 -1.34
C ARG A 174 1.13 -10.60 -0.42
N GLU A 175 0.19 -11.30 0.18
CA GLU A 175 0.49 -12.54 0.90
C GLU A 175 0.91 -13.62 -0.09
N GLN A 176 1.91 -14.41 0.30
CA GLN A 176 2.38 -15.55 -0.45
C GLN A 176 2.63 -16.72 0.49
N ALA A 177 2.00 -17.85 0.16
CA ALA A 177 2.33 -19.13 0.75
C ALA A 177 3.43 -19.82 -0.08
N VAL A 178 4.45 -20.33 0.59
CA VAL A 178 5.50 -21.15 -0.01
C VAL A 178 5.54 -22.48 0.74
N SER A 179 5.22 -23.56 0.04
CA SER A 179 5.27 -24.92 0.58
C SER A 179 6.46 -25.67 -0.01
N ILE A 180 7.29 -26.23 0.86
CA ILE A 180 8.52 -26.91 0.47
C ILE A 180 8.59 -28.27 1.17
N THR A 181 8.57 -29.34 0.39
CA THR A 181 8.81 -30.69 0.91
C THR A 181 10.21 -30.77 1.52
N ALA A 182 10.30 -31.19 2.78
CA ALA A 182 11.53 -31.33 3.54
C ALA A 182 11.82 -32.78 3.90
N HIS A 183 11.52 -33.67 2.96
CA HIS A 183 11.88 -35.08 3.03
C HIS A 183 12.23 -35.61 1.64
N ARG A 184 13.00 -36.70 1.60
CA ARG A 184 13.23 -37.49 0.40
C ARG A 184 12.74 -38.91 0.68
N PHE A 185 11.67 -39.33 0.00
CA PHE A 185 11.04 -40.64 0.22
C PHE A 185 10.73 -40.92 1.71
N GLY A 186 10.19 -39.94 2.44
CA GLY A 186 9.85 -40.06 3.85
C GLY A 186 11.01 -39.85 4.84
N THR A 187 12.26 -39.79 4.37
CA THR A 187 13.40 -39.45 5.24
C THR A 187 13.54 -37.93 5.32
N PRO A 188 13.49 -37.32 6.53
CA PRO A 188 13.68 -35.88 6.68
C PRO A 188 14.95 -35.38 6.00
N ASN A 189 14.87 -34.20 5.40
CA ASN A 189 15.95 -33.60 4.64
C ASN A 189 16.14 -32.13 5.02
N THR A 190 17.38 -31.72 5.23
CA THR A 190 17.80 -30.39 5.67
C THR A 190 18.24 -29.47 4.52
N LEU A 191 18.13 -29.90 3.26
CA LEU A 191 18.53 -29.08 2.08
C LEU A 191 17.85 -27.70 2.01
N THR A 192 16.69 -27.55 2.65
CA THR A 192 15.90 -26.32 2.64
C THR A 192 16.05 -25.51 3.92
N ASP A 193 16.98 -25.91 4.80
CA ASP A 193 17.37 -25.15 5.98
C ASP A 193 18.06 -23.84 5.54
N GLY A 194 17.63 -22.73 6.12
CA GLY A 194 18.22 -21.40 5.84
C GLY A 194 17.87 -20.81 4.47
N LEU A 195 16.98 -21.44 3.69
CA LEU A 195 16.46 -20.90 2.43
C LEU A 195 15.35 -19.84 2.63
N ILE A 196 15.18 -19.40 3.87
CA ILE A 196 14.03 -18.66 4.38
C ILE A 196 14.51 -17.52 5.25
#